data_AF-A0A351MT27-F1
#
_entry.id   AF-A0A351MT27-F1
#
_cell.length_a   1.000
_cell.length_b   1.000
_cell.length_c   1.000
_cell.angle_alpha   90.00
_cell.angle_beta   90.00
_cell.angle_gamma   90.00
#
_symmetry.space_group_name_H-M   'P 1'
#
loop_
_entity.id
_entity.type
_entity.pdbx_description
1 polymer ?
#
loop_
_entity_poly.entity_id
_entity_poly.type
_entity_poly.pdbx_seq_one_letter_code
_entity_poly.pdbx_strand_id
1 'polypeptide(L)'
;MISRLGPIFLCAALIGQEVPPVSTRQVEAETALIQARLELAAAQRKLATLAQTDELRRLEAEATLRAARSEAAAVEVDAERSQLQRAAALESARKSAALAEGDRRRTEIESEIRLNQAQNTLANTRLDAVASLAAAQKRASKLAYGIKVEHPLNPLINGTLHISDRRISFNGPVVDELAKTVSQQIAFYNIQSEKEPIFIVIDASPGGSVMSGYQILRAMQTSKAPVYVVVKQYAASMAAIVTTLAERSFCYPNTVILHHQPSVGLQGNMTQLQEQLSWSKIWCDRIFIEVAKRVGITLDEFVKQMYGATVTGDWKILGDEALRRHWVTDVVEKIAEDSVDELSAAPRPAPMQIIRRNAAGKAQIVLPILQPGDAWMMYDPENIYLAR
;
A
#
# COMPACT_ATOMS: atom_id res chain seq x y z
N MET A 1 13.30 28.81 86.22
CA MET A 1 14.11 28.86 87.46
C MET A 1 14.19 30.33 87.86
N ILE A 2 13.25 30.87 88.65
CA ILE A 2 13.24 31.00 90.13
C ILE A 2 14.54 31.70 90.59
N SER A 3 14.57 32.91 91.19
CA SER A 3 13.88 33.43 92.41
C SER A 3 13.87 34.97 92.40
N ARG A 4 12.77 35.69 92.69
CA ARG A 4 12.11 36.00 93.99
C ARG A 4 12.85 37.03 94.89
N LEU A 5 12.12 38.12 95.17
CA LEU A 5 11.89 38.82 96.47
C LEU A 5 12.38 40.28 96.61
N GLY A 6 11.40 41.21 96.58
CA GLY A 6 10.92 41.93 97.77
C GLY A 6 11.60 43.26 98.20
N PRO A 7 10.84 44.22 98.78
CA PRO A 7 11.11 45.67 98.74
C PRO A 7 11.51 46.26 100.11
N ILE A 8 11.80 47.58 100.22
CA ILE A 8 11.59 48.41 101.44
C ILE A 8 11.71 49.92 101.09
N PHE A 9 10.74 50.70 101.60
CA PHE A 9 10.71 52.17 101.68
C PHE A 9 11.54 52.66 102.87
N LEU A 10 12.20 53.83 102.77
CA LEU A 10 12.46 54.68 103.95
C LEU A 10 12.64 56.16 103.57
N CYS A 11 11.82 57.03 104.18
CA CYS A 11 12.00 58.48 104.25
C CYS A 11 13.03 58.85 105.33
N ALA A 12 13.84 59.89 105.10
CA ALA A 12 14.43 60.72 106.15
C ALA A 12 14.77 62.12 105.60
N ALA A 13 14.53 63.15 106.42
CA ALA A 13 14.60 64.57 106.08
C ALA A 13 15.96 65.23 106.40
N LEU A 14 16.21 66.32 105.66
CA LEU A 14 17.17 67.46 105.77
C LEU A 14 18.19 67.52 106.92
N ILE A 15 19.44 67.87 106.55
CA ILE A 15 20.22 69.02 107.10
C ILE A 15 21.10 69.58 105.95
N GLY A 16 21.12 70.91 105.77
CA GLY A 16 22.01 71.61 104.82
C GLY A 16 23.31 72.09 105.46
N GLN A 17 24.41 72.13 104.68
CA GLN A 17 25.54 73.06 104.81
C GLN A 17 26.45 73.01 103.56
N GLU A 18 27.08 74.14 103.27
CA GLU A 18 27.71 74.58 102.02
C GLU A 18 28.98 73.81 101.59
N VAL A 19 29.21 73.73 100.27
CA VAL A 19 30.36 73.10 99.60
C VAL A 19 31.53 74.11 99.48
N PRO A 20 32.78 73.74 99.78
CA PRO A 20 33.93 74.65 99.71
C PRO A 20 34.35 75.00 98.27
N PRO A 21 35.01 76.16 98.03
CA PRO A 21 35.39 76.58 96.67
C PRO A 21 36.56 75.75 96.11
N VAL A 22 36.37 75.20 94.91
CA VAL A 22 37.40 74.47 94.14
C VAL A 22 38.45 75.45 93.62
N SER A 23 39.74 75.07 93.66
CA SER A 23 40.84 75.92 93.14
C SER A 23 40.84 75.97 91.61
N THR A 24 41.00 77.17 91.04
CA THR A 24 40.84 77.47 89.60
C THR A 24 41.73 76.61 88.69
N ARG A 25 42.94 76.25 89.13
CA ARG A 25 43.88 75.39 88.37
C ARG A 25 43.42 73.94 88.22
N GLN A 26 42.67 73.40 89.18
CA GLN A 26 42.16 72.03 89.10
C GLN A 26 41.02 71.92 88.08
N VAL A 27 40.13 72.90 88.06
CA VAL A 27 39.04 72.99 87.08
C VAL A 27 39.61 73.14 85.67
N GLU A 28 40.66 73.95 85.48
CA GLU A 28 41.33 74.11 84.17
C GLU A 28 41.95 72.80 83.65
N ALA A 29 42.63 72.04 84.52
CA ALA A 29 43.25 70.77 84.15
C ALA A 29 42.21 69.66 83.84
N GLU A 30 41.13 69.58 84.63
CA GLU A 30 40.03 68.64 84.36
C GLU A 30 39.28 69.00 83.08
N THR A 31 39.05 70.30 82.82
CA THR A 31 38.43 70.78 81.59
C THR A 31 39.28 70.43 80.36
N ALA A 32 40.60 70.63 80.44
CA ALA A 32 41.53 70.25 79.37
C ALA A 32 41.55 68.74 79.09
N LEU A 33 41.49 67.90 80.12
CA LEU A 33 41.43 66.44 79.97
C LEU A 33 40.11 65.98 79.33
N ILE A 34 38.98 66.59 79.71
CA ILE A 34 37.67 66.32 79.11
C ILE A 34 37.68 66.74 77.63
N GLN A 35 38.25 67.90 77.30
CA GLN A 35 38.40 68.38 75.93
C GLN A 35 39.22 67.38 75.07
N ALA A 36 40.37 66.92 75.56
CA ALA A 36 41.21 65.95 74.86
C ALA A 36 40.53 64.59 74.66
N ARG A 37 39.72 64.13 75.63
CA ARG A 37 38.93 62.90 75.50
C ARG A 37 37.82 63.03 74.46
N LEU A 38 37.17 64.20 74.38
CA LEU A 38 36.17 64.48 73.35
C LEU A 38 36.79 64.50 71.96
N GLU A 39 37.97 65.10 71.80
CA GLU A 39 38.71 65.11 70.54
C GLU A 39 39.13 63.70 70.10
N LEU A 40 39.64 62.88 71.03
CA LEU A 40 39.99 61.49 70.73
C LEU A 40 38.76 60.67 70.32
N ALA A 41 37.64 60.81 71.03
CA ALA A 41 36.39 60.12 70.67
C ALA A 41 35.86 60.58 69.31
N ALA A 42 35.98 61.88 68.98
CA ALA A 42 35.62 62.41 67.67
C ALA A 42 36.53 61.86 66.55
N ALA A 43 37.84 61.78 66.80
CA ALA A 43 38.80 61.19 65.86
C ALA A 43 38.55 59.69 65.64
N GLN A 44 38.26 58.94 66.70
CA GLN A 44 37.92 57.51 66.62
C GLN A 44 36.61 57.26 65.86
N ARG A 45 35.58 58.09 66.09
CA ARG A 45 34.33 58.03 65.31
C ARG A 45 34.59 58.32 63.84
N LYS A 46 35.39 59.34 63.52
CA LYS A 46 35.77 59.67 62.15
C LYS A 46 36.53 58.53 61.47
N LEU A 47 37.46 57.89 62.18
CA LEU A 47 38.19 56.73 61.69
C LEU A 47 37.26 55.53 61.43
N ALA A 48 36.34 55.23 62.34
CA ALA A 48 35.37 54.16 62.17
C ALA A 48 34.43 54.42 60.97
N THR A 49 33.98 55.67 60.79
CA THR A 49 33.16 56.03 59.61
C THR A 49 33.94 55.90 58.31
N LEU A 50 35.24 56.27 58.29
CA LEU A 50 36.09 56.10 57.12
C LEU A 50 36.28 54.61 56.78
N ALA A 51 36.57 53.76 57.78
CA ALA A 51 36.71 52.33 57.60
C ALA A 51 35.43 51.68 57.04
N GLN A 52 34.27 52.04 57.58
CA GLN A 52 32.97 51.58 57.05
C GLN A 52 32.71 52.08 55.62
N THR A 53 33.12 53.31 55.30
CA THR A 53 32.97 53.86 53.95
C THR A 53 33.85 53.12 52.94
N ASP A 54 35.08 52.78 53.33
CA ASP A 54 36.01 52.03 52.48
C ASP A 54 35.57 50.56 52.31
N GLU A 55 35.01 49.94 53.35
CA GLU A 55 34.41 48.60 53.25
C GLU A 55 33.17 48.60 52.33
N LEU A 56 32.31 49.61 52.44
CA LEU A 56 31.15 49.77 51.55
C LEU A 56 31.59 49.92 50.08
N ARG A 57 32.58 50.78 49.81
CA ARG A 57 33.15 50.96 48.46
C ARG A 57 33.74 49.66 47.91
N ARG A 58 34.41 48.88 48.76
CA ARG A 58 34.96 47.59 48.36
C ARG A 58 33.85 46.60 47.97
N LEU A 59 32.80 46.49 48.78
CA LEU A 59 31.66 45.61 48.49
C LEU A 59 30.92 46.04 47.21
N GLU A 60 30.76 47.34 46.98
CA GLU A 60 30.20 47.88 45.72
C GLU A 60 31.07 47.53 44.51
N ALA A 61 32.39 47.62 44.62
CA ALA A 61 33.34 47.22 43.58
C ALA A 61 33.30 45.70 43.30
N GLU A 62 33.19 44.87 44.35
CA GLU A 62 33.04 43.42 44.20
C GLU A 62 31.70 43.05 43.55
N ALA A 63 30.61 43.73 43.91
CA ALA A 63 29.29 43.54 43.32
C ALA A 63 29.25 43.92 41.84
N THR A 64 29.84 45.06 41.47
CA THR A 64 29.95 45.50 40.06
C THR A 64 30.81 44.55 39.23
N LEU A 65 31.94 44.07 39.77
CA LEU A 65 32.77 43.08 39.09
C LEU A 65 32.03 41.75 38.89
N ARG A 66 31.23 41.31 39.88
CA ARG A 66 30.41 40.10 39.76
C ARG A 66 29.32 40.25 38.70
N ALA A 67 28.66 41.42 38.63
CA ALA A 67 27.69 41.73 37.59
C ALA A 67 28.33 41.71 36.19
N ALA A 68 29.46 42.38 36.02
CA ALA A 68 30.19 42.41 34.74
C ALA A 68 30.64 41.01 34.28
N ARG A 69 31.10 40.16 35.21
CA ARG A 69 31.47 38.76 34.90
C ARG A 69 30.25 37.93 34.48
N SER A 70 29.11 38.11 35.14
CA SER A 70 27.88 37.42 34.79
C SER A 70 27.36 37.82 33.41
N GLU A 71 27.47 39.10 33.06
CA GLU A 71 27.08 39.63 31.75
C GLU A 71 28.00 39.10 30.64
N ALA A 72 29.31 39.12 30.86
CA ALA A 72 30.28 38.54 29.91
C ALA A 72 30.03 37.04 29.66
N ALA A 73 29.76 36.27 30.72
CA ALA A 73 29.44 34.84 30.59
C ALA A 73 28.11 34.61 29.83
N ALA A 74 27.11 35.47 30.01
CA ALA A 74 25.85 35.38 29.27
C ALA A 74 26.04 35.62 27.77
N VAL A 75 26.90 36.56 27.37
CA VAL A 75 27.24 36.83 25.96
C VAL A 75 27.89 35.62 25.30
N GLU A 76 28.81 34.93 25.99
CA GLU A 76 29.43 33.71 25.46
C GLU A 76 28.42 32.57 25.27
N VAL A 77 27.54 32.36 26.25
CA VAL A 77 26.47 31.34 26.16
C VAL A 77 25.49 31.67 25.03
N ASP A 78 25.10 32.92 24.86
CA ASP A 78 24.23 33.35 23.77
C ASP A 78 24.91 33.24 22.40
N ALA A 79 26.22 33.48 22.32
CA ALA A 79 27.01 33.27 21.11
C ALA A 79 27.08 31.77 20.73
N GLU A 80 27.36 30.90 21.70
CA GLU A 80 27.40 29.45 21.49
C GLU A 80 26.01 28.91 21.11
N ARG A 81 24.96 29.35 21.79
CA ARG A 81 23.57 29.02 21.46
C ARG A 81 23.20 29.45 20.03
N SER A 82 23.61 30.65 19.64
CA SER A 82 23.39 31.17 18.29
C SER A 82 24.14 30.36 17.24
N GLN A 83 25.37 29.92 17.55
CA GLN A 83 26.17 29.08 16.65
C GLN A 83 25.55 27.70 16.47
N LEU A 84 25.11 27.05 17.56
CA LEU A 84 24.42 25.76 17.52
C LEU A 84 23.10 25.84 16.74
N GLN A 85 22.32 26.90 16.92
CA GLN A 85 21.08 27.13 16.15
C GLN A 85 21.36 27.27 14.64
N ARG A 86 22.40 28.01 14.25
CA ARG A 86 22.79 28.13 12.83
C ARG A 86 23.26 26.80 12.25
N ALA A 87 24.03 26.01 13.00
CA ALA A 87 24.47 24.69 12.57
C ALA A 87 23.29 23.73 12.35
N ALA A 88 22.33 23.69 13.29
CA ALA A 88 21.12 22.90 13.16
C ALA A 88 20.24 23.34 11.97
N ALA A 89 20.11 24.64 11.74
CA ALA A 89 19.38 25.18 10.59
C ALA A 89 20.04 24.78 9.25
N LEU A 90 21.38 24.82 9.17
CA LEU A 90 22.12 24.40 7.99
C LEU A 90 21.96 22.89 7.73
N GLU A 91 22.01 22.07 8.77
CA GLU A 91 21.82 20.62 8.63
C GLU A 91 20.40 20.28 8.15
N SER A 92 19.39 20.95 8.72
CA SER A 92 17.99 20.82 8.28
C SER A 92 17.83 21.20 6.81
N ALA A 93 18.40 22.35 6.40
CA ALA A 93 18.37 22.79 5.00
C ALA A 93 19.06 21.79 4.05
N ARG A 94 20.20 21.19 4.44
CA ARG A 94 20.89 20.14 3.66
C ARG A 94 20.03 18.90 3.50
N LYS A 95 19.36 18.44 4.57
CA LYS A 95 18.44 17.29 4.53
C LYS A 95 17.26 17.56 3.60
N SER A 96 16.65 18.74 3.68
CA SER A 96 15.56 19.15 2.78
C SER A 96 16.00 19.21 1.32
N ALA A 97 17.20 19.74 1.03
CA ALA A 97 17.74 19.78 -0.32
C ALA A 97 18.01 18.38 -0.89
N ALA A 98 18.56 17.46 -0.08
CA ALA A 98 18.80 16.07 -0.49
C ALA A 98 17.49 15.30 -0.77
N LEU A 99 16.45 15.53 0.03
CA LEU A 99 15.11 14.97 -0.21
C LEU A 99 14.53 15.49 -1.54
N ALA A 100 14.60 16.81 -1.77
CA ALA A 100 14.11 17.42 -3.01
C ALA A 100 14.84 16.89 -4.26
N GLU A 101 16.15 16.66 -4.18
CA GLU A 101 16.93 16.03 -5.25
C GLU A 101 16.51 14.57 -5.48
N GLY A 102 16.25 13.82 -4.40
CA GLY A 102 15.70 12.46 -4.49
C GLY A 102 14.32 12.42 -5.16
N ASP A 103 13.43 13.37 -4.83
CA ASP A 103 12.10 13.48 -5.42
C ASP A 103 12.16 13.86 -6.90
N ARG A 104 13.10 14.73 -7.31
CA ARG A 104 13.36 15.05 -8.72
C ARG A 104 13.80 13.81 -9.50
N ARG A 105 14.80 13.08 -9.01
CA ARG A 105 15.26 11.84 -9.65
C ARG A 105 14.17 10.78 -9.72
N ARG A 106 13.33 10.66 -8.69
CA ARG A 106 12.19 9.75 -8.71
C ARG A 106 11.19 10.14 -9.81
N THR A 107 10.90 11.44 -9.93
CA THR A 107 10.01 11.96 -10.97
C THR A 107 10.56 11.72 -12.38
N GLU A 108 11.87 11.92 -12.58
CA GLU A 108 12.57 11.64 -13.85
C GLU A 108 12.49 10.16 -14.22
N ILE A 109 12.85 9.26 -13.30
CA ILE A 109 12.77 7.80 -13.51
C ILE A 109 11.33 7.37 -13.80
N GLU A 110 10.33 7.90 -13.07
CA GLU A 110 8.93 7.63 -13.34
C GLU A 110 8.48 8.09 -14.73
N SER A 111 8.99 9.24 -15.19
CA SER A 111 8.72 9.76 -16.54
C SER A 111 9.36 8.90 -17.63
N GLU A 112 10.58 8.42 -17.44
CA GLU A 112 11.27 7.50 -18.35
C GLU A 112 10.57 6.14 -18.43
N ILE A 113 10.16 5.59 -17.29
CA ILE A 113 9.39 4.34 -17.25
C ILE A 113 8.08 4.50 -18.03
N ARG A 114 7.38 5.63 -17.84
CA ARG A 114 6.15 5.93 -18.57
C ARG A 114 6.40 6.04 -20.09
N LEU A 115 7.50 6.67 -20.49
CA LEU A 115 7.89 6.78 -21.89
C LEU A 115 8.18 5.39 -22.50
N ASN A 116 8.98 4.57 -21.82
CA ASN A 116 9.30 3.20 -22.27
C ASN A 116 8.04 2.33 -22.34
N GLN A 117 7.14 2.44 -21.38
CA GLN A 117 5.84 1.76 -21.43
C GLN A 117 5.01 2.21 -22.63
N ALA A 118 4.89 3.52 -22.87
CA ALA A 118 4.16 4.05 -24.02
C ALA A 118 4.77 3.60 -25.37
N GLN A 119 6.11 3.54 -25.46
CA GLN A 119 6.82 3.05 -26.63
C GLN A 119 6.55 1.55 -26.87
N ASN A 120 6.57 0.73 -25.83
CA ASN A 120 6.23 -0.69 -25.91
C ASN A 120 4.78 -0.90 -26.32
N THR A 121 3.85 -0.15 -25.74
CA THR A 121 2.44 -0.17 -26.16
C THR A 121 2.30 0.18 -27.64
N LEU A 122 2.95 1.25 -28.11
CA LEU A 122 2.92 1.64 -29.51
C LEU A 122 3.51 0.57 -30.43
N ALA A 123 4.62 -0.07 -30.04
CA ALA A 123 5.25 -1.15 -30.81
C ALA A 123 4.30 -2.36 -30.92
N ASN A 124 3.66 -2.76 -29.81
CA ASN A 124 2.67 -3.83 -29.80
C ASN A 124 1.46 -3.48 -30.68
N THR A 125 0.91 -2.27 -30.55
CA THR A 125 -0.22 -1.82 -31.40
C THR A 125 0.16 -1.79 -32.89
N ARG A 126 1.41 -1.44 -33.24
CA ARG A 126 1.89 -1.51 -34.63
C ARG A 126 1.98 -2.95 -35.12
N LEU A 127 2.49 -3.86 -34.30
CA LEU A 127 2.55 -5.30 -34.62
C LEU A 127 1.14 -5.86 -34.82
N ASP A 128 0.20 -5.53 -33.92
CA ASP A 128 -1.20 -5.91 -34.04
C ASP A 128 -1.82 -5.37 -35.34
N ALA A 129 -1.57 -4.11 -35.68
CA ALA A 129 -2.07 -3.51 -36.92
C ALA A 129 -1.49 -4.19 -38.17
N VAL A 130 -0.20 -4.54 -38.17
CA VAL A 130 0.43 -5.31 -39.27
C VAL A 130 -0.16 -6.71 -39.37
N ALA A 131 -0.37 -7.39 -38.24
CA ALA A 131 -1.01 -8.71 -38.20
C ALA A 131 -2.46 -8.66 -38.71
N SER A 132 -3.24 -7.65 -38.29
CA SER A 132 -4.58 -7.40 -38.82
C SER A 132 -4.57 -7.11 -40.31
N LEU A 133 -3.61 -6.33 -40.81
CA LEU A 133 -3.50 -6.02 -42.24
C LEU A 133 -3.11 -7.25 -43.06
N ALA A 134 -2.21 -8.10 -42.53
CA ALA A 134 -1.88 -9.39 -43.13
C ALA A 134 -3.08 -10.36 -43.13
N ALA A 135 -3.87 -10.39 -42.05
CA ALA A 135 -5.10 -11.17 -41.96
C ALA A 135 -6.15 -10.67 -42.97
N ALA A 136 -6.32 -9.35 -43.11
CA ALA A 136 -7.20 -8.72 -44.09
C ALA A 136 -6.74 -8.97 -45.54
N GLN A 137 -5.44 -8.98 -45.82
CA GLN A 137 -4.89 -9.36 -47.13
C GLN A 137 -5.11 -10.85 -47.42
N LYS A 138 -4.92 -11.73 -46.43
CA LYS A 138 -5.22 -13.16 -46.52
C LYS A 138 -6.73 -13.40 -46.72
N ARG A 139 -7.59 -12.56 -46.14
CA ARG A 139 -9.04 -12.54 -46.38
C ARG A 139 -9.36 -12.13 -47.81
N ALA A 140 -8.85 -10.99 -48.26
CA ALA A 140 -9.12 -10.45 -49.58
C ALA A 140 -8.68 -11.43 -50.66
N SER A 141 -7.52 -12.09 -50.49
CA SER A 141 -7.09 -13.17 -51.37
C SER A 141 -8.00 -14.39 -51.30
N LYS A 142 -8.33 -14.93 -50.12
CA LYS A 142 -9.29 -16.06 -49.99
C LYS A 142 -10.64 -15.77 -50.66
N LEU A 143 -11.17 -14.56 -50.48
CA LEU A 143 -12.43 -14.11 -51.08
C LEU A 143 -12.31 -13.91 -52.59
N ALA A 144 -11.21 -13.33 -53.07
CA ALA A 144 -10.94 -13.15 -54.50
C ALA A 144 -10.78 -14.50 -55.25
N TYR A 145 -10.23 -15.52 -54.58
CA TYR A 145 -10.15 -16.88 -55.11
C TYR A 145 -11.43 -17.71 -54.92
N GLY A 146 -12.48 -17.16 -54.31
CA GLY A 146 -13.74 -17.86 -54.07
C GLY A 146 -13.62 -19.05 -53.10
N ILE A 147 -12.60 -19.07 -52.25
CA ILE A 147 -12.41 -20.14 -51.25
C ILE A 147 -13.46 -19.95 -50.16
N LYS A 148 -14.47 -20.82 -50.16
CA LYS A 148 -15.48 -20.87 -49.09
C LYS A 148 -14.82 -21.43 -47.83
N VAL A 149 -14.81 -20.66 -46.74
CA VAL A 149 -14.40 -21.18 -45.42
C VAL A 149 -15.50 -22.14 -44.97
N GLU A 150 -15.15 -23.41 -44.80
CA GLU A 150 -16.10 -24.40 -44.29
C GLU A 150 -16.08 -24.39 -42.75
N HIS A 151 -17.27 -24.46 -42.14
CA HIS A 151 -17.45 -24.60 -40.70
C HIS A 151 -17.86 -26.05 -40.40
N PRO A 152 -16.89 -26.96 -40.24
CA PRO A 152 -17.23 -28.36 -40.00
C PRO A 152 -17.97 -28.48 -38.67
N LEU A 153 -19.11 -29.18 -38.68
CA LEU A 153 -19.89 -29.41 -37.46
C LEU A 153 -19.10 -30.24 -36.43
N ASN A 154 -18.28 -31.18 -36.91
CA ASN A 154 -17.26 -31.83 -36.10
C ASN A 154 -15.88 -31.23 -36.44
N PRO A 155 -15.28 -30.44 -35.53
CA PRO A 155 -14.04 -29.74 -35.83
C PRO A 155 -12.79 -30.62 -35.73
N LEU A 156 -12.90 -31.84 -35.20
CA LEU A 156 -11.77 -32.77 -35.11
C LEU A 156 -11.71 -33.64 -36.37
N ILE A 157 -10.80 -33.32 -37.29
CA ILE A 157 -10.65 -33.98 -38.59
C ILE A 157 -9.24 -34.58 -38.66
N ASN A 158 -9.15 -35.90 -38.82
CA ASN A 158 -7.86 -36.62 -38.92
C ASN A 158 -6.86 -36.26 -37.80
N GLY A 159 -7.34 -36.11 -36.56
CA GLY A 159 -6.53 -35.76 -35.39
C GLY A 159 -6.12 -34.28 -35.30
N THR A 160 -6.55 -33.43 -36.23
CA THR A 160 -6.34 -31.98 -36.19
C THR A 160 -7.63 -31.28 -35.79
N LEU A 161 -7.57 -30.39 -34.80
CA LEU A 161 -8.68 -29.53 -34.44
C LEU A 161 -8.71 -28.31 -35.36
N HIS A 162 -9.79 -28.13 -36.10
CA HIS A 162 -10.02 -26.98 -36.97
C HIS A 162 -10.87 -25.93 -36.26
N ILE A 163 -10.26 -24.78 -35.96
CA ILE A 163 -10.93 -23.62 -35.36
C ILE A 163 -11.36 -22.69 -36.49
N SER A 164 -12.68 -22.47 -36.58
CA SER A 164 -13.24 -21.54 -37.56
C SER A 164 -13.15 -20.08 -37.13
N ASP A 165 -13.56 -19.16 -38.00
CA ASP A 165 -13.67 -17.72 -37.70
C ASP A 165 -14.75 -17.38 -36.66
N ARG A 166 -15.53 -18.37 -36.21
CA ARG A 166 -16.43 -18.30 -35.05
C ARG A 166 -15.65 -18.43 -33.74
N ARG A 167 -14.55 -17.69 -33.64
CA ARG A 167 -13.58 -17.72 -32.55
C ARG A 167 -13.78 -16.53 -31.61
N ILE A 168 -13.75 -16.79 -30.31
CA ILE A 168 -13.81 -15.80 -29.24
C ILE A 168 -12.53 -15.89 -28.42
N SER A 169 -11.78 -14.81 -28.31
CA SER A 169 -10.59 -14.76 -27.45
C SER A 169 -10.99 -14.66 -25.97
N PHE A 170 -10.47 -15.56 -25.15
CA PHE A 170 -10.61 -15.56 -23.69
C PHE A 170 -9.21 -15.60 -23.07
N ASN A 171 -8.65 -14.43 -22.80
CA ASN A 171 -7.26 -14.31 -22.35
C ASN A 171 -7.13 -13.27 -21.23
N GLY A 172 -6.16 -13.48 -20.34
CA GLY A 172 -5.95 -12.61 -19.19
C GLY A 172 -7.01 -12.81 -18.08
N PRO A 173 -7.10 -11.86 -17.13
CA PRO A 173 -7.98 -11.99 -15.97
C PRO A 173 -9.46 -11.96 -16.38
N VAL A 174 -10.26 -12.83 -15.76
CA VAL A 174 -11.72 -12.87 -15.95
C VAL A 174 -12.34 -11.70 -15.20
N VAL A 175 -12.84 -10.73 -15.94
CA VAL A 175 -13.49 -9.52 -15.43
C VAL A 175 -14.72 -9.20 -16.27
N ASP A 176 -15.55 -8.26 -15.81
CA ASP A 176 -16.82 -7.89 -16.45
C ASP A 176 -16.67 -7.55 -17.95
N GLU A 177 -15.58 -6.90 -18.34
CA GLU A 177 -15.31 -6.57 -19.75
C GLU A 177 -15.11 -7.82 -20.61
N LEU A 178 -14.35 -8.81 -20.11
CA LEU A 178 -14.16 -10.08 -20.79
C LEU A 178 -15.49 -10.83 -20.88
N ALA A 179 -16.23 -10.93 -19.77
CA ALA A 179 -17.51 -11.63 -19.74
C ALA A 179 -18.54 -11.02 -20.68
N LYS A 180 -18.59 -9.69 -20.75
CA LYS A 180 -19.42 -8.94 -21.70
C LYS A 180 -19.02 -9.25 -23.14
N THR A 181 -17.73 -9.20 -23.45
CA THR A 181 -17.22 -9.46 -24.82
C THR A 181 -17.55 -10.87 -25.27
N VAL A 182 -17.27 -11.87 -24.43
CA VAL A 182 -17.56 -13.29 -24.73
C VAL A 182 -19.07 -13.49 -24.93
N SER A 183 -19.90 -13.00 -24.02
CA SER A 183 -21.36 -13.14 -24.10
C SER A 183 -21.93 -12.48 -25.37
N GLN A 184 -21.43 -11.30 -25.74
CA GLN A 184 -21.88 -10.57 -26.92
C GLN A 184 -21.47 -11.28 -28.21
N GLN A 185 -20.25 -11.84 -28.28
CA GLN A 185 -19.81 -12.60 -29.46
C GLN A 185 -20.57 -13.92 -29.60
N ILE A 186 -20.89 -14.62 -28.51
CA ILE A 186 -21.78 -15.79 -28.55
C ILE A 186 -23.14 -15.41 -29.14
N ALA A 187 -23.75 -14.33 -28.66
CA ALA A 187 -25.03 -13.86 -29.19
C ALA A 187 -24.95 -13.49 -30.69
N PHE A 188 -23.87 -12.83 -31.09
CA PHE A 188 -23.61 -12.49 -32.49
C PHE A 188 -23.51 -13.75 -33.39
N TYR A 189 -22.71 -14.74 -32.98
CA TYR A 189 -22.53 -15.97 -33.77
C TYR A 189 -23.78 -16.84 -33.84
N ASN A 190 -24.62 -16.81 -32.80
CA ASN A 190 -25.94 -17.45 -32.81
C ASN A 190 -26.88 -16.87 -33.88
N ILE A 191 -26.80 -15.57 -34.18
CA ILE A 191 -27.58 -14.93 -35.25
C ILE A 191 -27.12 -15.43 -36.63
N GLN A 192 -25.81 -15.65 -36.79
CA GLN A 192 -25.26 -16.12 -38.07
C GLN A 192 -25.59 -17.59 -38.34
N SER A 193 -25.45 -18.45 -37.34
CA SER A 193 -25.76 -19.87 -37.44
C SER A 193 -26.00 -20.45 -36.05
N GLU A 194 -27.10 -21.19 -35.92
CA GLU A 194 -27.47 -21.91 -34.70
C GLU A 194 -26.87 -23.33 -34.64
N LYS A 195 -26.17 -23.78 -35.70
CA LYS A 195 -25.64 -25.15 -35.81
C LYS A 195 -24.12 -25.20 -35.76
N GLU A 196 -23.47 -24.19 -36.33
CA GLU A 196 -22.01 -24.17 -36.47
C GLU A 196 -21.34 -23.83 -35.13
N PRO A 197 -20.31 -24.60 -34.73
CA PRO A 197 -19.69 -24.43 -33.43
C PRO A 197 -19.01 -23.07 -33.26
N ILE A 198 -19.07 -22.55 -32.04
CA ILE A 198 -18.36 -21.36 -31.57
C ILE A 198 -17.18 -21.84 -30.72
N PHE A 199 -16.00 -21.26 -30.92
CA PHE A 199 -14.78 -21.64 -30.22
C PHE A 199 -14.34 -20.53 -29.29
N ILE A 200 -14.47 -20.73 -27.99
CA ILE A 200 -13.79 -19.92 -26.98
C ILE A 200 -12.35 -20.42 -26.89
N VAL A 201 -11.38 -19.57 -27.25
CA VAL A 201 -9.96 -19.92 -27.27
C VAL A 201 -9.24 -19.22 -26.12
N ILE A 202 -8.68 -20.04 -25.24
CA ILE A 202 -7.87 -19.63 -24.09
C ILE A 202 -6.41 -19.93 -24.40
N ASP A 203 -5.64 -18.90 -24.72
CA ASP A 203 -4.19 -19.04 -24.81
C ASP A 203 -3.63 -19.11 -23.38
N ALA A 204 -3.91 -18.10 -22.55
CA ALA A 204 -3.57 -18.10 -21.14
C ALA A 204 -4.55 -17.26 -20.30
N SER A 205 -5.13 -17.85 -19.24
CA SER A 205 -5.94 -17.10 -18.27
C SER A 205 -5.72 -17.60 -16.83
N PRO A 206 -5.43 -16.69 -15.87
CA PRO A 206 -5.33 -17.02 -14.45
C PRO A 206 -6.69 -17.20 -13.76
N GLY A 207 -7.82 -17.00 -14.46
CA GLY A 207 -9.13 -16.87 -13.84
C GLY A 207 -9.44 -15.42 -13.45
N GLY A 208 -10.41 -15.22 -12.55
CA GLY A 208 -10.81 -13.90 -12.08
C GLY A 208 -12.15 -13.94 -11.34
N SER A 209 -13.02 -12.97 -11.58
CA SER A 209 -14.32 -12.84 -10.91
C SER A 209 -15.18 -14.09 -11.13
N VAL A 210 -15.76 -14.59 -10.03
CA VAL A 210 -16.71 -15.71 -10.04
C VAL A 210 -17.97 -15.34 -10.81
N MET A 211 -18.52 -14.16 -10.58
CA MET A 211 -19.76 -13.71 -11.23
C MET A 211 -19.56 -13.43 -12.71
N SER A 212 -18.45 -12.79 -13.11
CA SER A 212 -18.11 -12.60 -14.53
C SER A 212 -17.92 -13.96 -15.21
N GLY A 213 -17.26 -14.92 -14.57
CA GLY A 213 -17.13 -16.28 -15.11
C GLY A 213 -18.47 -17.03 -15.18
N TYR A 214 -19.35 -16.85 -14.19
CA TYR A 214 -20.70 -17.42 -14.21
C TYR A 214 -21.55 -16.84 -15.34
N GLN A 215 -21.44 -15.55 -15.64
CA GLN A 215 -22.08 -14.93 -16.81
C GLN A 215 -21.67 -15.63 -18.11
N ILE A 216 -20.38 -15.94 -18.26
CA ILE A 216 -19.85 -16.65 -19.43
C ILE A 216 -20.44 -18.06 -19.51
N LEU A 217 -20.44 -18.80 -18.39
CA LEU A 217 -21.06 -20.14 -18.32
C LEU A 217 -22.52 -20.11 -18.74
N ARG A 218 -23.28 -19.11 -18.29
CA ARG A 218 -24.68 -18.93 -18.68
C ARG A 218 -24.83 -18.66 -20.16
N ALA A 219 -24.02 -17.77 -20.73
CA ALA A 219 -24.03 -17.49 -22.16
C ALA A 219 -23.73 -18.75 -22.99
N MET A 220 -22.76 -19.57 -22.57
CA MET A 220 -22.45 -20.87 -23.20
C MET A 220 -23.65 -21.82 -23.13
N GLN A 221 -24.25 -22.00 -21.94
CA GLN A 221 -25.36 -22.92 -21.72
C GLN A 221 -26.64 -22.52 -22.46
N THR A 222 -26.88 -21.22 -22.65
CA THR A 222 -28.08 -20.72 -23.37
C THR A 222 -27.85 -20.54 -24.86
N SER A 223 -26.62 -20.73 -25.34
CA SER A 223 -26.29 -20.65 -26.76
C SER A 223 -27.04 -21.74 -27.53
N LYS A 224 -27.55 -21.41 -28.73
CA LYS A 224 -28.15 -22.41 -29.62
C LYS A 224 -27.09 -23.17 -30.38
N ALA A 225 -26.10 -22.44 -30.89
CA ALA A 225 -24.89 -23.01 -31.46
C ALA A 225 -24.05 -23.67 -30.36
N PRO A 226 -23.45 -24.84 -30.63
CA PRO A 226 -22.57 -25.50 -29.66
C PRO A 226 -21.36 -24.61 -29.38
N VAL A 227 -21.01 -24.47 -28.09
CA VAL A 227 -19.86 -23.66 -27.65
C VAL A 227 -18.78 -24.57 -27.12
N TYR A 228 -17.64 -24.58 -27.81
CA TYR A 228 -16.48 -25.37 -27.47
C TYR A 228 -15.38 -24.48 -26.87
N VAL A 229 -14.61 -25.04 -25.94
CA VAL A 229 -13.47 -24.34 -25.32
C VAL A 229 -12.17 -24.98 -25.79
N VAL A 230 -11.17 -24.18 -26.12
CA VAL A 230 -9.84 -24.65 -26.53
C VAL A 230 -8.79 -23.99 -25.67
N VAL A 231 -7.98 -24.77 -24.96
CA VAL A 231 -6.91 -24.27 -24.09
C VAL A 231 -5.55 -24.60 -24.66
N LYS A 232 -4.79 -23.57 -25.06
CA LYS A 232 -3.50 -23.75 -25.72
C LYS A 232 -2.29 -23.74 -24.79
N GLN A 233 -2.34 -23.03 -23.67
CA GLN A 233 -1.22 -23.00 -22.73
C GLN A 233 -1.70 -23.22 -21.29
N TYR A 234 -2.61 -22.38 -20.84
CA TYR A 234 -2.93 -22.31 -19.42
C TYR A 234 -4.36 -21.84 -19.14
N ALA A 235 -5.09 -22.59 -18.31
CA ALA A 235 -6.38 -22.18 -17.78
C ALA A 235 -6.45 -22.50 -16.29
N ALA A 236 -6.63 -21.47 -15.46
CA ALA A 236 -6.78 -21.64 -14.03
C ALA A 236 -8.07 -21.06 -13.48
N SER A 237 -8.51 -21.64 -12.37
CA SER A 237 -9.61 -21.15 -11.56
C SER A 237 -10.87 -20.96 -12.39
N MET A 238 -11.47 -19.77 -12.51
CA MET A 238 -12.66 -19.58 -13.36
C MET A 238 -12.45 -19.97 -14.83
N ALA A 239 -11.23 -19.85 -15.38
CA ALA A 239 -10.96 -20.30 -16.74
C ALA A 239 -10.95 -21.84 -16.84
N ALA A 240 -10.43 -22.53 -15.83
CA ALA A 240 -10.47 -23.98 -15.74
C ALA A 240 -11.91 -24.50 -15.57
N ILE A 241 -12.73 -23.79 -14.79
CA ILE A 241 -14.16 -24.09 -14.61
C ILE A 241 -14.91 -23.96 -15.94
N VAL A 242 -14.72 -22.84 -16.66
CA VAL A 242 -15.30 -22.64 -18.00
C VAL A 242 -14.89 -23.76 -18.95
N THR A 243 -13.63 -24.18 -18.90
CA THR A 243 -13.11 -25.30 -19.71
C THR A 243 -13.76 -26.63 -19.35
N THR A 244 -13.89 -26.93 -18.05
CA THR A 244 -14.42 -28.21 -17.57
C THR A 244 -15.92 -28.35 -17.85
N LEU A 245 -16.66 -27.26 -17.69
CA LEU A 245 -18.11 -27.23 -17.88
C LEU A 245 -18.55 -27.01 -19.33
N ALA A 246 -17.62 -26.84 -20.26
CA ALA A 246 -17.92 -26.77 -21.69
C ALA A 246 -18.49 -28.12 -22.19
N GLU A 247 -19.37 -28.05 -23.20
CA GLU A 247 -19.94 -29.24 -23.85
C GLU A 247 -18.82 -30.12 -24.43
N ARG A 248 -17.92 -29.50 -25.19
CA ARG A 248 -16.62 -30.06 -25.57
C ARG A 248 -15.51 -29.07 -25.25
N SER A 249 -14.39 -29.61 -24.80
CA SER A 249 -13.18 -28.84 -24.54
C SER A 249 -11.94 -29.58 -25.01
N PHE A 250 -11.02 -28.82 -25.60
CA PHE A 250 -9.80 -29.31 -26.24
C PHE A 250 -8.59 -28.69 -25.57
N CYS A 251 -7.51 -29.44 -25.43
CA CYS A 251 -6.22 -28.88 -25.03
C CYS A 251 -5.06 -29.64 -25.66
N TYR A 252 -3.85 -29.06 -25.59
CA TYR A 252 -2.63 -29.79 -25.88
C TYR A 252 -2.25 -30.71 -24.71
N PRO A 253 -1.46 -31.78 -24.94
CA PRO A 253 -1.03 -32.69 -23.88
C PRO A 253 -0.32 -31.96 -22.71
N ASN A 254 0.43 -30.91 -23.02
CA ASN A 254 1.21 -30.15 -22.05
C ASN A 254 0.51 -28.88 -21.54
N THR A 255 -0.75 -28.65 -21.91
CA THR A 255 -1.54 -27.53 -21.38
C THR A 255 -1.70 -27.70 -19.87
N VAL A 256 -1.51 -26.63 -19.11
CA VAL A 256 -1.71 -26.65 -17.65
C VAL A 256 -3.15 -26.23 -17.33
N ILE A 257 -3.86 -27.07 -16.58
CA ILE A 257 -5.18 -26.75 -16.04
C ILE A 257 -5.10 -26.79 -14.52
N LEU A 258 -5.68 -25.79 -13.85
CA LEU A 258 -5.57 -25.62 -12.40
C LEU A 258 -6.94 -25.32 -11.78
N HIS A 259 -7.38 -26.17 -10.86
CA HIS A 259 -8.52 -25.91 -9.98
C HIS A 259 -8.04 -25.61 -8.56
N HIS A 260 -8.66 -24.65 -7.89
CA HIS A 260 -8.39 -24.28 -6.50
C HIS A 260 -9.59 -23.61 -5.88
N GLN A 261 -9.66 -23.53 -4.55
CA GLN A 261 -10.75 -22.81 -3.88
C GLN A 261 -10.65 -21.29 -4.10
N PRO A 262 -11.80 -20.60 -4.13
CA PRO A 262 -11.88 -19.14 -4.24
C PRO A 262 -11.15 -18.43 -3.10
N SER A 263 -10.57 -17.29 -3.45
CA SER A 263 -10.00 -16.36 -2.49
C SER A 263 -10.99 -15.22 -2.26
N VAL A 264 -11.29 -14.94 -0.99
CA VAL A 264 -12.19 -13.85 -0.60
C VAL A 264 -11.51 -12.92 0.39
N GLY A 265 -11.54 -11.62 0.10
CA GLY A 265 -11.10 -10.56 1.01
C GLY A 265 -12.32 -9.90 1.62
N LEU A 266 -12.62 -10.19 2.89
CA LEU A 266 -13.77 -9.65 3.61
C LEU A 266 -13.34 -8.59 4.62
N GLN A 267 -14.15 -7.55 4.80
CA GLN A 267 -13.94 -6.49 5.79
C GLN A 267 -15.27 -6.09 6.44
N GLY A 268 -15.26 -5.86 7.75
CA GLY A 268 -16.44 -5.51 8.53
C GLY A 268 -16.36 -5.97 9.98
N ASN A 269 -17.44 -5.76 10.74
CA ASN A 269 -17.57 -6.35 12.07
C ASN A 269 -17.79 -7.89 11.98
N MET A 270 -17.69 -8.60 13.11
CA MET A 270 -17.77 -10.06 13.14
C MET A 270 -19.05 -10.62 12.49
N THR A 271 -20.21 -10.00 12.74
CA THR A 271 -21.48 -10.42 12.14
C THR A 271 -21.46 -10.27 10.62
N GLN A 272 -20.99 -9.12 10.13
CA GLN A 272 -20.87 -8.87 8.69
C GLN A 272 -19.92 -9.86 8.01
N LEU A 273 -18.77 -10.14 8.63
CA LEU A 273 -17.82 -11.11 8.10
C LEU A 273 -18.41 -12.51 8.01
N GLN A 274 -19.15 -12.95 9.03
CA GLN A 274 -19.81 -14.25 9.04
C GLN A 274 -20.88 -14.36 7.93
N GLU A 275 -21.70 -13.33 7.76
CA GLU A 275 -22.71 -13.26 6.71
C GLU A 275 -22.09 -13.28 5.32
N GLN A 276 -21.05 -12.46 5.09
CA GLN A 276 -20.35 -12.38 3.80
C GLN A 276 -19.63 -13.70 3.45
N LEU A 277 -19.00 -14.36 4.43
CA LEU A 277 -18.36 -15.65 4.22
C LEU A 277 -19.38 -16.72 3.86
N SER A 278 -20.52 -16.76 4.56
CA SER A 278 -21.60 -17.70 4.29
C SER A 278 -22.16 -17.52 2.88
N TRP A 279 -22.38 -16.28 2.45
CA TRP A 279 -22.82 -15.96 1.09
C TRP A 279 -21.79 -16.32 0.02
N SER A 280 -20.51 -16.03 0.27
CA SER A 280 -19.44 -16.39 -0.65
C SER A 280 -19.42 -17.90 -0.87
N LYS A 281 -19.51 -18.68 0.21
CA LYS A 281 -19.51 -20.15 0.14
C LYS A 281 -20.63 -20.71 -0.74
N ILE A 282 -21.83 -20.11 -0.72
CA ILE A 282 -22.96 -20.56 -1.56
C ILE A 282 -22.60 -20.56 -3.04
N TRP A 283 -21.99 -19.47 -3.54
CA TRP A 283 -21.59 -19.37 -4.95
C TRP A 283 -20.50 -20.38 -5.29
N CYS A 284 -19.54 -20.54 -4.39
CA CYS A 284 -18.42 -21.47 -4.54
C CYS A 284 -18.92 -22.92 -4.67
N ASP A 285 -19.78 -23.32 -3.73
CA ASP A 285 -20.35 -24.66 -3.71
C ASP A 285 -21.19 -24.92 -4.97
N ARG A 286 -22.04 -23.96 -5.36
CA ARG A 286 -22.91 -24.12 -6.55
C ARG A 286 -22.12 -24.38 -7.83
N ILE A 287 -21.00 -23.68 -8.03
CA ILE A 287 -20.17 -23.88 -9.21
C ILE A 287 -19.38 -25.19 -9.11
N PHE A 288 -18.78 -25.47 -7.95
CA PHE A 288 -18.00 -26.69 -7.78
C PHE A 288 -18.82 -27.97 -7.76
N ILE A 289 -20.09 -27.92 -7.37
CA ILE A 289 -21.00 -29.07 -7.50
C ILE A 289 -21.09 -29.50 -8.96
N GLU A 290 -21.24 -28.56 -9.90
CA GLU A 290 -21.32 -28.89 -11.32
C GLU A 290 -19.98 -29.40 -11.86
N VAL A 291 -18.85 -28.84 -11.40
CA VAL A 291 -17.52 -29.32 -11.77
C VAL A 291 -17.27 -30.74 -11.24
N ALA A 292 -17.50 -30.98 -9.95
CA ALA A 292 -17.35 -32.28 -9.32
C ALA A 292 -18.24 -33.34 -10.00
N LYS A 293 -19.47 -32.97 -10.33
CA LYS A 293 -20.40 -33.81 -11.09
C LYS A 293 -19.87 -34.16 -12.49
N ARG A 294 -19.28 -33.21 -13.20
CA ARG A 294 -18.65 -33.44 -14.52
C ARG A 294 -17.44 -34.37 -14.42
N VAL A 295 -16.65 -34.23 -13.36
CA VAL A 295 -15.48 -35.08 -13.05
C VAL A 295 -15.89 -36.47 -12.56
N GLY A 296 -17.08 -36.62 -11.99
CA GLY A 296 -17.61 -37.90 -11.48
C GLY A 296 -17.28 -38.16 -10.00
N ILE A 297 -17.06 -37.12 -9.21
CA ILE A 297 -16.79 -37.20 -7.77
C ILE A 297 -17.70 -36.27 -6.95
N THR A 298 -17.71 -36.40 -5.63
CA THR A 298 -18.45 -35.49 -4.74
C THR A 298 -17.74 -34.15 -4.59
N LEU A 299 -18.47 -33.11 -4.18
CA LEU A 299 -17.89 -31.80 -3.85
C LEU A 299 -16.77 -31.94 -2.81
N ASP A 300 -17.03 -32.69 -1.73
CA ASP A 300 -16.07 -32.88 -0.65
C ASP A 300 -14.79 -33.57 -1.13
N GLU A 301 -14.91 -34.58 -2.00
CA GLU A 301 -13.76 -35.26 -2.58
C GLU A 301 -13.00 -34.34 -3.55
N PHE A 302 -13.70 -33.54 -4.35
CA PHE A 302 -13.07 -32.56 -5.25
C PHE A 302 -12.26 -31.52 -4.47
N VAL A 303 -12.85 -30.96 -3.41
CA VAL A 303 -12.15 -30.01 -2.50
C VAL A 303 -10.99 -30.71 -1.79
N LYS A 304 -11.17 -31.93 -1.31
CA LYS A 304 -10.09 -32.70 -0.67
C LYS A 304 -8.90 -32.92 -1.61
N GLN A 305 -9.15 -33.23 -2.89
CA GLN A 305 -8.08 -33.41 -3.88
C GLN A 305 -7.33 -32.11 -4.18
N MET A 306 -7.99 -30.94 -4.11
CA MET A 306 -7.31 -29.64 -4.25
C MET A 306 -6.14 -29.50 -3.26
N TYR A 307 -6.36 -29.93 -2.02
CA TYR A 307 -5.38 -29.85 -0.93
C TYR A 307 -4.47 -31.08 -0.81
N GLY A 308 -4.59 -32.05 -1.72
CA GLY A 308 -3.82 -33.29 -1.65
C GLY A 308 -2.31 -33.12 -1.85
N ALA A 309 -1.90 -32.12 -2.65
CA ALA A 309 -0.51 -31.88 -3.00
C ALA A 309 0.05 -30.55 -2.44
N THR A 310 -0.78 -29.52 -2.27
CA THR A 310 -0.36 -28.19 -1.82
C THR A 310 -1.26 -27.67 -0.71
N VAL A 311 -0.69 -26.93 0.24
CA VAL A 311 -1.48 -26.26 1.30
C VAL A 311 -2.30 -25.08 0.77
N THR A 312 -1.92 -24.54 -0.39
CA THR A 312 -2.66 -23.46 -1.06
C THR A 312 -3.94 -23.97 -1.73
N GLY A 313 -4.07 -25.29 -1.91
CA GLY A 313 -5.19 -25.88 -2.64
C GLY A 313 -5.07 -25.75 -4.16
N ASP A 314 -3.88 -25.38 -4.67
CA ASP A 314 -3.63 -25.25 -6.10
C ASP A 314 -3.38 -26.63 -6.70
N TRP A 315 -4.41 -27.18 -7.32
CA TRP A 315 -4.34 -28.48 -7.96
C TRP A 315 -4.16 -28.33 -9.47
N LYS A 316 -2.89 -28.47 -9.88
CA LYS A 316 -2.42 -28.37 -11.26
C LYS A 316 -2.24 -29.75 -11.87
N ILE A 317 -2.72 -29.91 -13.08
CA ILE A 317 -2.45 -31.10 -13.91
C ILE A 317 -2.16 -30.68 -15.36
N LEU A 318 -1.56 -31.59 -16.12
CA LEU A 318 -1.35 -31.45 -17.56
C LEU A 318 -2.56 -31.94 -18.35
N GLY A 319 -2.62 -31.62 -19.64
CA GLY A 319 -3.76 -31.89 -20.52
C GLY A 319 -4.11 -33.38 -20.66
N ASP A 320 -3.12 -34.25 -20.71
CA ASP A 320 -3.33 -35.70 -20.77
C ASP A 320 -4.00 -36.25 -19.50
N GLU A 321 -3.58 -35.77 -18.33
CA GLU A 321 -4.22 -36.08 -17.04
C GLU A 321 -5.59 -35.42 -16.91
N ALA A 322 -5.75 -34.20 -17.45
CA ALA A 322 -7.02 -33.50 -17.49
C ALA A 322 -8.08 -34.30 -18.28
N LEU A 323 -7.69 -34.95 -19.37
CA LEU A 323 -8.56 -35.85 -20.11
C LEU A 323 -8.96 -37.07 -19.26
N ARG A 324 -7.99 -37.73 -18.61
CA ARG A 324 -8.25 -38.88 -17.73
C ARG A 324 -9.20 -38.57 -16.58
N ARG A 325 -9.22 -37.32 -16.13
CA ARG A 325 -10.08 -36.81 -15.05
C ARG A 325 -11.34 -36.09 -15.53
N HIS A 326 -11.61 -36.09 -16.82
CA HIS A 326 -12.77 -35.40 -17.41
C HIS A 326 -12.82 -33.88 -17.14
N TRP A 327 -11.66 -33.23 -16.96
CA TRP A 327 -11.52 -31.77 -16.94
C TRP A 327 -11.55 -31.18 -18.34
N VAL A 328 -11.18 -32.00 -19.33
CA VAL A 328 -11.36 -31.72 -20.76
C VAL A 328 -12.00 -32.93 -21.44
N THR A 329 -12.59 -32.72 -22.61
CA THR A 329 -13.16 -33.83 -23.39
C THR A 329 -12.16 -34.44 -24.36
N ASP A 330 -11.21 -33.66 -24.86
CA ASP A 330 -10.31 -34.06 -25.93
C ASP A 330 -8.90 -33.48 -25.73
N VAL A 331 -7.87 -34.27 -26.07
CA VAL A 331 -6.49 -33.81 -26.19
C VAL A 331 -6.08 -33.91 -27.66
N VAL A 332 -5.49 -32.85 -28.17
CA VAL A 332 -5.12 -32.72 -29.59
C VAL A 332 -3.65 -32.35 -29.74
N GLU A 333 -2.97 -32.91 -30.73
CA GLU A 333 -1.57 -32.57 -31.02
C GLU A 333 -1.44 -31.38 -31.96
N LYS A 334 -2.47 -31.13 -32.78
CA LYS A 334 -2.46 -30.08 -33.80
C LYS A 334 -3.77 -29.31 -33.81
N ILE A 335 -3.64 -27.99 -33.81
CA ILE A 335 -4.74 -27.05 -34.00
C ILE A 335 -4.47 -26.26 -35.28
N ALA A 336 -5.41 -26.32 -36.21
CA ALA A 336 -5.44 -25.47 -37.41
C ALA A 336 -6.39 -24.30 -37.15
N GLU A 337 -5.87 -23.07 -37.20
CA GLU A 337 -6.71 -21.88 -37.19
C GLU A 337 -7.05 -21.50 -38.62
N ASP A 338 -8.23 -21.97 -39.05
CA ASP A 338 -8.79 -21.68 -40.37
C ASP A 338 -9.57 -20.36 -40.38
N SER A 339 -9.72 -19.76 -39.20
CA SER A 339 -10.29 -18.43 -39.00
C SER A 339 -9.66 -17.40 -39.92
N VAL A 340 -10.53 -16.56 -40.49
CA VAL A 340 -10.14 -15.24 -40.92
C VAL A 340 -10.27 -14.39 -39.66
N ASP A 341 -9.15 -13.99 -39.03
CA ASP A 341 -9.21 -13.13 -37.85
C ASP A 341 -9.92 -11.82 -38.21
N GLU A 342 -11.23 -11.73 -37.93
CA GLU A 342 -11.97 -10.48 -37.88
C GLU A 342 -13.28 -10.64 -37.09
N LEU A 343 -13.19 -10.40 -35.77
CA LEU A 343 -14.27 -9.90 -34.90
C LEU A 343 -13.80 -9.49 -33.49
N SER A 344 -12.54 -9.72 -33.12
CA SER A 344 -11.93 -8.82 -32.14
C SER A 344 -11.60 -7.54 -32.90
N ALA A 345 -12.48 -6.54 -32.84
CA ALA A 345 -12.00 -5.16 -32.95
C ALA A 345 -10.69 -5.09 -32.16
N ALA A 346 -9.63 -4.53 -32.74
CA ALA A 346 -8.36 -4.30 -32.04
C ALA A 346 -8.68 -3.95 -30.58
N PRO A 347 -8.08 -4.63 -29.59
CA PRO A 347 -8.47 -4.47 -28.20
C PRO A 347 -8.62 -2.97 -27.97
N ARG A 348 -9.83 -2.52 -27.60
CA ARG A 348 -9.95 -1.16 -27.05
C ARG A 348 -8.83 -1.08 -26.04
N PRO A 349 -8.00 -0.02 -26.07
CA PRO A 349 -6.85 0.07 -25.19
C PRO A 349 -7.33 -0.37 -23.82
N ALA A 350 -6.76 -1.49 -23.33
CA ALA A 350 -7.23 -2.13 -22.11
C ALA A 350 -7.41 -1.01 -21.10
N PRO A 351 -8.59 -0.88 -20.45
CA PRO A 351 -8.89 0.25 -19.59
C PRO A 351 -7.67 0.48 -18.72
N MET A 352 -7.10 1.69 -18.81
CA MET A 352 -5.77 2.04 -18.27
C MET A 352 -5.52 1.21 -17.02
N GLN A 353 -4.72 0.15 -17.15
CA GLN A 353 -4.46 -0.73 -16.02
C GLN A 353 -3.79 0.15 -15.00
N ILE A 354 -4.47 0.41 -13.88
CA ILE A 354 -3.89 1.24 -12.84
C ILE A 354 -2.74 0.41 -12.29
N ILE A 355 -1.52 0.78 -12.66
CA ILE A 355 -0.32 0.13 -12.16
C ILE A 355 0.01 0.79 -10.83
N ARG A 356 -0.09 0.02 -9.74
CA ARG A 356 0.44 0.42 -8.43
C ARG A 356 1.75 -0.29 -8.17
N ARG A 357 2.65 0.32 -7.40
CA ARG A 357 3.83 -0.38 -6.90
C ARG A 357 3.57 -0.81 -5.47
N ASN A 358 3.88 -2.07 -5.15
CA ASN A 358 3.85 -2.55 -3.78
C ASN A 358 5.02 -1.97 -2.97
N ALA A 359 5.09 -2.27 -1.67
CA ALA A 359 6.18 -1.81 -0.79
C ALA A 359 7.58 -2.27 -1.25
N ALA A 360 7.66 -3.34 -2.05
CA ALA A 360 8.90 -3.84 -2.66
C ALA A 360 9.20 -3.23 -4.04
N GLY A 361 8.41 -2.25 -4.51
CA GLY A 361 8.59 -1.57 -5.78
C GLY A 361 8.12 -2.36 -7.01
N LYS A 362 7.56 -3.57 -6.86
CA LYS A 362 7.02 -4.38 -7.98
C LYS A 362 5.72 -3.75 -8.48
N ALA A 363 5.63 -3.57 -9.80
CA ALA A 363 4.42 -3.11 -10.46
C ALA A 363 3.31 -4.18 -10.37
N GLN A 364 2.11 -3.75 -9.98
CA GLN A 364 0.91 -4.58 -9.85
C GLN A 364 -0.22 -3.96 -10.65
N ILE A 365 -0.96 -4.82 -11.37
CA ILE A 365 -2.16 -4.47 -12.13
C ILE A 365 -3.33 -4.44 -11.16
N VAL A 366 -3.94 -3.26 -10.97
CA VAL A 366 -5.12 -3.15 -10.12
C VAL A 366 -6.34 -3.73 -10.84
N LEU A 367 -6.99 -4.69 -10.19
CA LEU A 367 -8.23 -5.28 -10.64
C LEU A 367 -9.42 -4.34 -10.40
N PRO A 368 -10.51 -4.45 -11.18
CA PRO A 368 -11.74 -3.70 -10.93
C PRO A 368 -12.36 -4.08 -9.58
N ILE A 369 -13.24 -3.22 -9.06
CA ILE A 369 -14.01 -3.54 -7.85
C ILE A 369 -15.04 -4.61 -8.20
N LEU A 370 -15.13 -5.64 -7.36
CA LEU A 370 -16.12 -6.71 -7.51
C LEU A 370 -17.55 -6.23 -7.23
N GLN A 371 -18.52 -6.88 -7.87
CA GLN A 371 -19.93 -6.66 -7.55
C GLN A 371 -20.27 -7.24 -6.16
N PRO A 372 -21.33 -6.76 -5.47
CA PRO A 372 -21.74 -7.34 -4.20
C PRO A 372 -21.99 -8.86 -4.28
N GLY A 373 -21.36 -9.63 -3.39
CA GLY A 373 -21.50 -11.09 -3.32
C GLY A 373 -20.61 -11.87 -4.30
N ASP A 374 -19.74 -11.19 -5.04
CA ASP A 374 -18.75 -11.80 -5.92
C ASP A 374 -17.43 -12.07 -5.16
N ALA A 375 -16.56 -12.91 -5.74
CA ALA A 375 -15.26 -13.28 -5.18
C ALA A 375 -14.20 -13.40 -6.29
N TRP A 376 -12.92 -13.34 -5.89
CA TRP A 376 -11.82 -13.59 -6.81
C TRP A 376 -11.45 -15.07 -6.83
N MET A 377 -11.51 -15.65 -8.01
CA MET A 377 -11.03 -16.99 -8.33
C MET A 377 -9.89 -16.84 -9.34
N MET A 378 -8.70 -16.49 -8.84
CA MET A 378 -7.53 -16.16 -9.64
C MET A 378 -6.27 -16.83 -9.11
N TYR A 379 -5.49 -17.45 -9.98
CA TYR A 379 -4.15 -17.91 -9.67
C TYR A 379 -3.12 -16.82 -9.94
N ASP A 380 -2.56 -16.23 -8.87
CA ASP A 380 -1.56 -15.16 -8.93
C ASP A 380 -0.41 -15.38 -7.91
N PRO A 381 0.47 -16.38 -8.13
CA PRO A 381 1.55 -16.70 -7.19
C PRO A 381 2.60 -15.59 -7.09
N GLU A 382 2.64 -14.71 -8.09
CA GLU A 382 3.63 -13.66 -8.21
C GLU A 382 3.14 -12.30 -7.69
N ASN A 383 1.90 -12.23 -7.19
CA ASN A 383 1.24 -10.99 -6.76
C ASN A 383 1.30 -9.90 -7.84
N ILE A 384 1.04 -10.28 -9.09
CA ILE A 384 1.00 -9.38 -10.24
C ILE A 384 -0.29 -8.56 -10.21
N TYR A 385 -1.38 -9.11 -9.68
CA TYR A 385 -2.68 -8.47 -9.62
C TYR A 385 -2.98 -7.97 -8.20
N LEU A 386 -3.59 -6.79 -8.10
CA LEU A 386 -4.03 -6.19 -6.85
C LEU A 386 -5.54 -6.06 -6.84
N ALA A 387 -6.21 -6.90 -6.06
CA ALA A 387 -7.63 -6.72 -5.74
C ALA A 387 -7.84 -5.41 -4.98
N ARG A 388 -8.87 -4.65 -5.34
CA ARG A 388 -9.12 -3.30 -4.84
C ARG A 388 -10.08 -3.24 -3.67
#